data_AF-A0AAN7D1I5-F1
#
_entry.id   AF-A0AAN7D1I5-F1
#
_cell.length_a   1.000
_cell.length_b   1.000
_cell.length_c   1.000
_cell.angle_alpha   90.00
_cell.angle_beta   90.00
_cell.angle_gamma   90.00
#
_symmetry.space_group_name_H-M   'P 1'
#
loop_
_entity.id
_entity.type
_entity.pdbx_description
1 polymer ?
#
loop_
_entity_poly.entity_id
_entity_poly.type
_entity_poly.pdbx_seq_one_letter_code
_entity_poly.pdbx_strand_id
1 'polypeptide(L)'
;EISPSGRAGCQVAACKKEGKKIAKGELRLGSWVEFNERGSWQWRHWGCVSGEQVVNMQKNIGKDSNGEYRWDAIDGWEDLDGHPDIKEKIKRVITQGHIDSEDFNGVSI
;
A
#
# COMPACT_ATOMS: atom_id res chain seq x y z
N GLU A 1 3.25 0.05 5.26
CA GLU A 1 4.03 -0.54 6.37
C GLU A 1 4.35 -2.02 6.12
N ILE A 2 5.29 -2.58 6.88
CA ILE A 2 5.54 -4.01 6.95
C ILE A 2 4.62 -4.63 8.00
N SER A 3 3.92 -5.70 7.64
CA SER A 3 2.94 -6.34 8.50
C SER A 3 3.57 -6.87 9.80
N PRO A 4 3.18 -6.40 10.99
CA PRO A 4 3.77 -6.85 12.25
C PRO A 4 3.26 -8.24 12.69
N SER A 5 2.16 -8.73 12.10
CA SER A 5 1.56 -10.04 12.40
C SER A 5 0.74 -10.60 11.23
N GLY A 6 0.55 -11.93 11.20
CA GLY A 6 -0.23 -12.63 10.17
C GLY A 6 -1.76 -12.57 10.30
N ARG A 7 -2.32 -11.64 11.07
CA ARG A 7 -3.75 -11.63 11.42
C ARG A 7 -4.63 -10.92 10.39
N ALA A 8 -4.09 -9.91 9.72
CA ALA A 8 -4.81 -9.09 8.76
C ALA A 8 -5.18 -9.90 7.51
N GLY A 9 -6.43 -9.79 7.05
CA GLY A 9 -6.88 -10.34 5.78
C GLY A 9 -6.94 -9.25 4.71
N CYS A 10 -6.53 -9.58 3.49
CA CYS A 10 -6.65 -8.66 2.37
C CYS A 10 -8.14 -8.44 2.01
N GLN A 11 -8.50 -7.17 1.79
CA GLN A 11 -9.88 -6.75 1.54
C GLN A 11 -10.26 -6.74 0.06
N VAL A 12 -9.34 -7.10 -0.85
CA VAL A 12 -9.70 -7.37 -2.25
C VAL A 12 -10.64 -8.57 -2.30
N ALA A 13 -11.75 -8.45 -3.04
CA ALA A 13 -12.82 -9.46 -3.08
C ALA A 13 -12.31 -10.89 -3.33
N ALA A 14 -11.40 -11.09 -4.30
CA ALA A 14 -10.80 -12.40 -4.59
C ALA A 14 -10.04 -12.96 -3.38
N CYS A 15 -9.14 -12.18 -2.78
CA CYS A 15 -8.38 -12.58 -1.60
C CYS A 15 -9.26 -12.81 -0.38
N LYS A 16 -10.27 -11.96 -0.19
CA LYS A 16 -11.22 -12.04 0.91
C LYS A 16 -12.07 -13.31 0.82
N LYS A 17 -12.54 -13.68 -0.38
CA LYS A 17 -13.28 -14.91 -0.65
C LYS A 17 -12.44 -16.16 -0.34
N GLU A 18 -11.14 -16.12 -0.65
CA GLU A 18 -10.20 -17.20 -0.36
C GLU A 18 -9.64 -17.17 1.07
N GLY A 19 -10.00 -16.16 1.88
CA GLY A 19 -9.50 -16.02 3.24
C GLY A 19 -8.00 -15.71 3.33
N LYS A 20 -7.38 -15.21 2.26
CA LYS A 20 -5.94 -14.93 2.21
C LYS A 20 -5.53 -13.89 3.25
N LYS A 21 -4.59 -14.29 4.11
CA LYS A 21 -3.96 -13.43 5.12
C LYS A 21 -2.73 -12.75 4.55
N ILE A 22 -2.35 -11.64 5.17
CA ILE A 22 -1.10 -10.92 4.92
C ILE A 22 -0.13 -11.38 6.01
N ALA A 23 0.92 -12.10 5.65
CA ALA A 23 1.83 -12.70 6.63
C ALA A 23 2.64 -11.63 7.38
N LYS A 24 3.25 -12.03 8.51
CA LYS A 24 4.21 -11.16 9.22
C LYS A 24 5.43 -10.94 8.32
N GLY A 25 5.89 -9.69 8.22
CA GLY A 25 7.02 -9.32 7.36
C GLY A 25 6.63 -8.95 5.92
N GLU A 26 5.38 -9.14 5.51
CA GLU A 26 4.94 -8.73 4.17
C GLU A 26 4.65 -7.23 4.10
N LEU A 27 5.05 -6.58 2.99
CA LEU A 27 4.64 -5.22 2.67
C LEU A 27 3.12 -5.17 2.41
N ARG A 28 2.45 -4.20 3.02
CA ARG A 28 1.00 -3.99 2.86
C ARG A 28 0.63 -2.52 2.78
N LEU A 29 -0.52 -2.26 2.15
CA LEU A 29 -1.17 -0.96 2.13
C LEU A 29 -2.43 -0.99 3.03
N GLY A 30 -2.56 0.02 3.88
CA GLY A 30 -3.75 0.28 4.68
C GLY A 30 -4.51 1.48 4.12
N SER A 31 -5.84 1.38 4.07
CA SER A 31 -6.73 2.52 3.83
C SER A 31 -7.67 2.68 5.01
N TRP A 32 -7.73 3.87 5.60
CA TRP A 32 -8.71 4.20 6.62
C TRP A 32 -10.08 4.35 5.98
N VAL A 33 -11.08 3.63 6.49
CA VAL A 33 -12.47 3.77 6.05
C VAL A 33 -13.35 4.04 7.26
N GLU A 34 -14.29 4.96 7.11
CA GLU A 34 -15.26 5.31 8.14
C GLU A 34 -16.65 4.83 7.72
N PHE A 35 -17.36 4.18 8.63
CA PHE A 35 -18.73 3.73 8.44
C PHE A 35 -19.51 3.87 9.74
N ASN A 36 -20.64 4.60 9.69
CA ASN A 36 -21.48 4.88 10.86
C ASN A 36 -20.67 5.37 12.07
N GLU A 37 -19.85 6.42 11.87
CA GLU A 37 -18.99 7.04 12.90
C GLU A 37 -17.87 6.13 13.44
N ARG A 38 -17.69 4.94 12.87
CA ARG A 38 -16.62 4.00 13.25
C ARG A 38 -15.60 3.91 12.12
N GLY A 39 -14.37 4.27 12.43
CA GLY A 39 -13.24 4.11 11.52
C GLY A 39 -12.54 2.75 11.70
N SER A 40 -12.07 2.17 10.61
CA SER A 40 -11.24 0.97 10.63
C SER A 40 -10.26 0.93 9.47
N TRP A 41 -9.13 0.27 9.67
CA TRP A 41 -8.17 0.01 8.60
C TRP A 41 -8.61 -1.16 7.71
N GLN A 42 -8.68 -0.92 6.41
CA GLN A 42 -8.80 -1.96 5.39
C GLN A 42 -7.42 -2.26 4.80
N TRP A 43 -6.96 -3.49 4.96
CA TRP A 43 -5.63 -3.91 4.52
C TRP A 43 -5.66 -4.59 3.15
N ARG A 44 -4.61 -4.39 2.36
CA ARG A 44 -4.38 -5.10 1.08
C ARG A 44 -2.94 -5.61 1.04
N HIS A 45 -2.72 -6.79 0.44
CA HIS A 45 -1.37 -7.18 0.01
C HIS A 45 -0.82 -6.09 -0.91
N TRP A 46 0.50 -5.88 -0.90
CA TRP A 46 1.15 -4.97 -1.83
C TRP A 46 0.76 -5.26 -3.30
N GLY A 47 0.84 -6.53 -3.71
CA GLY A 47 0.44 -6.99 -5.05
C GLY A 47 -1.03 -6.81 -5.42
N CYS A 48 -1.88 -6.52 -4.44
CA CYS A 48 -3.33 -6.34 -4.59
C CYS A 48 -3.74 -4.85 -4.64
N VAL A 49 -2.79 -3.93 -4.57
CA VAL A 49 -3.03 -2.49 -4.72
C VAL A 49 -3.29 -2.18 -6.19
N SER A 50 -4.38 -1.47 -6.50
CA SER A 50 -4.72 -1.10 -7.87
C SER A 50 -3.96 0.14 -8.32
N GLY A 51 -3.81 0.32 -9.64
CA GLY A 51 -3.22 1.54 -10.20
C GLY A 51 -3.93 2.82 -9.74
N GLU A 52 -5.26 2.80 -9.60
CA GLU A 52 -6.02 3.92 -9.06
C GLU A 52 -5.61 4.27 -7.62
N GLN A 53 -5.37 3.27 -6.76
CA GLN A 53 -4.88 3.51 -5.40
C GLN A 53 -3.48 4.14 -5.43
N VAL A 54 -2.60 3.69 -6.34
CA VAL A 54 -1.27 4.29 -6.52
C VAL A 54 -1.38 5.75 -6.98
N VAL A 55 -2.24 6.04 -7.96
CA VAL A 55 -2.50 7.41 -8.43
C VAL A 55 -3.09 8.29 -7.33
N ASN A 56 -3.96 7.75 -6.48
CA ASN A 56 -4.47 8.50 -5.34
C ASN A 56 -3.38 8.78 -4.31
N MET A 57 -2.47 7.84 -4.05
CA MET A 57 -1.28 8.10 -3.20
C MET A 57 -0.41 9.22 -3.79
N GLN A 58 -0.12 9.20 -5.10
CA GLN A 58 0.63 10.28 -5.77
C GLN A 58 0.01 11.66 -5.51
N LYS A 59 -1.33 11.77 -5.65
CA LYS A 59 -2.07 13.01 -5.43
C LYS A 59 -2.02 13.45 -3.97
N ASN A 60 -2.18 12.52 -3.04
CA ASN A 60 -2.23 12.81 -1.60
C ASN A 60 -0.87 13.29 -1.07
N ILE A 61 0.23 12.64 -1.48
CA ILE A 61 1.57 13.07 -1.03
C ILE A 61 1.98 14.36 -1.75
N GLY A 62 1.59 14.51 -3.01
CA GLY A 62 1.91 15.66 -3.84
C GLY A 62 3.41 15.79 -4.14
N LYS A 63 3.78 16.88 -4.81
CA LYS A 63 5.16 17.23 -5.11
C LYS A 63 5.55 18.54 -4.44
N ASP A 64 6.83 18.68 -4.11
CA ASP A 64 7.41 19.92 -3.60
C ASP A 64 7.66 20.94 -4.74
N SER A 65 8.26 22.09 -4.41
CA SER A 65 8.58 23.14 -5.39
C SER A 65 9.62 22.72 -6.45
N ASN A 66 10.36 21.64 -6.21
CA ASN A 66 11.36 21.10 -7.13
C ASN A 66 10.76 20.00 -8.03
N GLY A 67 9.50 19.62 -7.82
CA GLY A 67 8.82 18.57 -8.57
C GLY A 67 9.06 17.16 -8.03
N GLU A 68 9.69 17.02 -6.87
CA GLU A 68 9.93 15.76 -6.17
C GLU A 68 8.74 15.40 -5.29
N TYR A 69 8.41 14.11 -5.19
CA TYR A 69 7.32 13.69 -4.29
C TYR A 69 7.71 13.92 -2.83
N ARG A 70 6.73 14.34 -2.01
CA ARG A 70 6.92 14.47 -0.56
C ARG A 70 6.81 13.11 0.12
N TRP A 71 7.89 12.32 0.04
CA TRP A 71 7.93 10.93 0.52
C TRP A 71 7.63 10.78 2.01
N ASP A 72 8.01 11.77 2.80
CA ASP A 72 7.73 11.91 4.23
C ASP A 72 6.23 12.07 4.55
N ALA A 73 5.40 12.46 3.57
CA ALA A 73 3.95 12.51 3.72
C ALA A 73 3.26 11.12 3.63
N ILE A 74 4.02 10.06 3.34
CA ILE A 74 3.49 8.68 3.36
C ILE A 74 3.39 8.22 4.82
N ASP A 75 2.19 7.81 5.22
CA ASP A 75 1.96 7.25 6.56
C ASP A 75 2.80 5.96 6.77
N GLY A 76 3.54 5.92 7.87
CA GLY A 76 4.51 4.85 8.19
C GLY A 76 5.82 4.89 7.37
N TRP A 77 6.19 6.03 6.77
CA TRP A 77 7.45 6.15 6.02
C TRP A 77 8.70 6.01 6.89
N GLU A 78 8.72 6.61 8.07
CA GLU A 78 9.86 6.54 9.01
C GLU A 78 10.07 5.11 9.53
N ASP A 79 8.99 4.34 9.73
CA ASP A 79 9.05 2.93 10.14
C ASP A 79 9.80 2.03 9.12
N LEU A 80 10.04 2.53 7.91
CA LEU A 80 10.75 1.83 6.84
C LEU A 80 12.24 2.23 6.74
N ASP A 81 12.78 3.06 7.64
CA ASP A 81 14.19 3.49 7.58
C ASP A 81 15.19 2.33 7.62
N GLY A 82 14.84 1.23 8.29
CA GLY A 82 15.61 -0.02 8.28
C GLY A 82 15.45 -0.89 7.02
N HIS A 83 14.65 -0.43 6.04
CA HIS A 83 14.26 -1.19 4.84
C HIS A 83 14.41 -0.33 3.57
N PRO A 84 15.64 0.05 3.20
CA PRO A 84 15.90 0.94 2.06
C PRO A 84 15.40 0.35 0.72
N ASP A 85 15.46 -0.97 0.57
CA ASP A 85 14.94 -1.72 -0.57
C ASP A 85 13.42 -1.56 -0.72
N ILE A 86 12.69 -1.59 0.40
CA ILE A 86 11.25 -1.36 0.42
C ILE A 86 10.93 0.10 0.10
N LYS A 87 11.71 1.06 0.64
CA LYS A 87 11.56 2.48 0.29
C LYS A 87 11.76 2.72 -1.20
N GLU A 88 12.77 2.10 -1.80
CA GLU A 88 13.03 2.20 -3.24
C GLU A 88 11.89 1.60 -4.06
N LYS A 89 11.40 0.41 -3.68
CA LYS A 89 10.23 -0.22 -4.30
C LYS A 89 9.00 0.70 -4.27
N ILE A 90 8.69 1.28 -3.11
CA ILE A 90 7.55 2.20 -2.96
C ILE A 90 7.73 3.44 -3.86
N LYS A 91 8.91 4.05 -3.85
CA LYS A 91 9.22 5.21 -4.70
C LYS A 91 9.02 4.89 -6.18
N ARG A 92 9.52 3.73 -6.65
CA ARG A 92 9.36 3.29 -8.03
C ARG A 92 7.89 3.10 -8.40
N VAL A 93 7.14 2.33 -7.60
CA VAL A 93 5.71 2.06 -7.82
C VAL A 93 4.90 3.36 -7.84
N ILE A 94 5.11 4.24 -6.87
CA ILE A 94 4.42 5.54 -6.83
C ILE A 94 4.81 6.38 -8.05
N THR A 95 6.08 6.38 -8.48
CA THR A 95 6.50 7.17 -9.64
C THR A 95 5.90 6.66 -10.95
N GLN A 96 5.85 5.34 -11.16
CA GLN A 96 5.29 4.73 -12.38
C GLN A 96 3.75 4.62 -12.36
N GLY A 97 3.11 4.81 -11.21
CA GLY A 97 1.65 4.84 -11.08
C GLY A 97 0.97 3.46 -11.04
N HIS A 98 1.75 2.37 -10.93
CA HIS A 98 1.23 1.00 -10.87
C HIS A 98 2.20 0.06 -10.16
N ILE A 99 1.69 -1.06 -9.67
CA ILE A 99 2.47 -2.10 -8.99
C ILE A 99 3.43 -2.76 -9.99
N ASP A 100 4.64 -3.08 -9.52
CA ASP A 100 5.62 -3.82 -10.31
C ASP A 100 5.04 -5.16 -10.77
N SER A 101 5.34 -5.55 -12.01
CA SER A 101 4.78 -6.78 -12.60
C SER A 101 5.13 -8.04 -11.80
N GLU A 102 6.30 -8.07 -11.16
CA GLU A 102 6.75 -9.17 -10.28
C GLU A 102 5.93 -9.29 -8.98
N ASP A 103 5.38 -8.18 -8.49
CA ASP A 103 4.58 -8.14 -7.26
C ASP A 103 3.07 -8.30 -7.57
N PHE A 104 2.65 -8.15 -8.82
CA PHE A 104 1.24 -8.04 -9.17
C PHE A 104 0.47 -9.37 -9.00
N ASN A 105 -0.58 -9.36 -8.17
CA ASN A 105 -1.38 -10.55 -7.85
C ASN A 105 -2.52 -10.83 -8.86
N GLY A 106 -2.58 -10.16 -10.01
CA GLY A 106 -3.57 -10.47 -11.04
C GLY A 106 -5.00 -10.01 -10.73
N VAL A 107 -5.20 -9.07 -9.81
CA VAL A 107 -6.54 -8.58 -9.46
C VAL A 107 -7.13 -7.79 -10.63
N SER A 108 -7.92 -8.47 -11.46
CA SER A 108 -8.81 -7.81 -12.43
C SER A 108 -10.03 -7.28 -11.69
N ILE A 109 -10.30 -5.99 -11.87
CA ILE A 109 -11.51 -5.27 -11.42
C ILE A 109 -12.78 -5.90 -11.97
#